data_AF-X0ZZI6-F1
#
_entry.id   AF-X0ZZI6-F1
#
_cell.length_a   1.000
_cell.length_b   1.000
_cell.length_c   1.000
_cell.angle_alpha   90.00
_cell.angle_beta   90.00
_cell.angle_gamma   90.00
#
_symmetry.space_group_name_H-M   'P 1'
#
loop_
_entity.id
_entity.type
_entity.pdbx_description
1 polymer ?
#
loop_
_entity_poly.entity_id
_entity_poly.type
_entity_poly.pdbx_seq_one_letter_code
_entity_poly.pdbx_strand_id
1 'polypeptide(L)'
;MKVRTSLFLLSAILAILVVTLGFMMLYTSDLTNREVRESDAASKIIKDISELNIVTYEYLMHYEERMHQQWLLKYDSLGRLLEGMRSEEMYPEHLSKLESITSDYESLGDFFSQLQANFVKRQRLIEENKPQAEIDLSLALEKRLTAQALMRSQRIASEAFECSAITQQRIARLQQRTNSIVLFSVIGFAILSFCVSFLTTRAITGPLNKLIRSSEIIGKGNLKHRVDIKTRNEIGELAAAFNQMTEKRQRAEEKLKEYSENLEEMVEERTQELREAQEQLVRKEKLAILGQLASGVGHELRNPLGSIKNAAFFLKMALEQPEPEVKETLEILNKEVATSEHIISSLLDFARPKPPTKHKV
;
A
#
# COMPACT_ATOMS: atom_id res chain seq x y z
N MET A 1 13.02 -1.75 9.27
CA MET A 1 12.64 -0.41 8.77
C MET A 1 11.13 -0.32 8.78
N LYS A 2 10.57 0.80 9.22
CA LYS A 2 9.12 1.01 9.25
C LYS A 2 8.53 0.89 7.83
N VAL A 3 7.36 0.28 7.70
CA VAL A 3 6.71 0.07 6.40
C VAL A 3 6.51 1.39 5.65
N ARG A 4 6.11 2.44 6.38
CA ARG A 4 5.92 3.79 5.84
C ARG A 4 7.23 4.39 5.31
N THR A 5 8.34 4.19 6.01
CA THR A 5 9.65 4.73 5.60
C THR A 5 10.15 4.08 4.32
N SER A 6 9.93 2.77 4.15
CA SER A 6 10.26 2.08 2.88
C SER A 6 9.47 2.63 1.71
N LEU A 7 8.15 2.80 1.86
CA LEU A 7 7.29 3.31 0.77
C LEU A 7 7.65 4.75 0.40
N PHE A 8 7.94 5.60 1.40
CA PHE A 8 8.32 6.99 1.15
C PHE A 8 9.65 7.13 0.41
N LEU A 9 10.72 6.49 0.89
CA LEU A 9 12.04 6.53 0.24
C LEU A 9 11.96 6.08 -1.21
N LEU A 10 11.12 5.09 -1.48
CA LEU A 10 10.89 4.55 -2.80
C LEU A 10 10.24 5.55 -3.75
N SER A 11 9.16 6.19 -3.29
CA SER A 11 8.49 7.24 -4.06
C SER A 11 9.41 8.44 -4.31
N ALA A 12 10.26 8.79 -3.34
CA ALA A 12 11.23 9.88 -3.47
C ALA A 12 12.32 9.56 -4.50
N ILE A 13 12.89 8.34 -4.47
CA ILE A 13 13.89 7.90 -5.45
C ILE A 13 13.30 7.89 -6.87
N LEU A 14 12.07 7.38 -7.03
CA LEU A 14 11.36 7.39 -8.31
C LEU A 14 11.14 8.82 -8.82
N ALA A 15 10.69 9.73 -7.96
CA ALA A 15 10.45 11.12 -8.34
C ALA A 15 11.74 11.83 -8.77
N ILE A 16 12.83 11.69 -8.00
CA ILE A 16 14.14 12.25 -8.34
C ILE A 16 14.60 11.72 -9.69
N LEU A 17 14.50 10.41 -9.92
CA LEU A 17 14.94 9.78 -11.16
C LEU A 17 14.15 10.32 -12.38
N VAL A 18 12.83 10.42 -12.28
CA VAL A 18 11.99 10.98 -13.35
C VAL A 18 12.36 12.44 -13.64
N VAL A 19 12.56 13.26 -12.61
CA VAL A 19 12.96 14.67 -12.77
C VAL A 19 14.32 14.79 -13.44
N THR A 20 15.31 14.01 -13.00
CA THR A 20 16.66 14.04 -13.59
C THR A 20 16.65 13.60 -15.05
N LEU A 21 15.85 12.58 -15.41
CA LEU A 21 15.72 12.11 -16.78
C LEU A 21 14.99 13.14 -17.66
N GLY A 22 13.96 13.79 -17.14
CA GLY A 22 13.26 14.88 -17.83
C GLY A 22 14.16 16.07 -18.08
N PHE A 23 14.94 16.50 -17.08
CA PHE A 23 15.91 17.58 -17.23
C PHE A 23 16.98 17.23 -18.27
N MET A 24 17.50 16.00 -18.22
CA MET A 24 18.47 15.51 -19.20
C MET A 24 17.92 15.52 -20.63
N MET A 25 16.66 15.09 -20.83
CA MET A 25 16.00 15.12 -22.15
C MET A 25 15.84 16.55 -22.68
N LEU A 26 15.42 17.49 -21.83
CA LEU A 26 15.30 18.90 -22.22
C LEU A 26 16.65 19.48 -22.62
N TYR A 27 17.70 19.17 -21.86
CA TYR A 27 19.06 19.61 -22.14
C TYR A 27 19.58 19.04 -23.47
N THR A 28 19.43 17.74 -23.74
CA THR A 28 19.89 17.13 -24.99
C THR A 28 19.06 17.59 -26.19
N SER A 29 17.76 17.87 -25.99
CA SER A 29 16.91 18.45 -27.02
C SER A 29 17.34 19.86 -27.40
N ASP A 30 17.66 20.73 -26.43
CA ASP A 30 18.17 22.09 -26.73
C ASP A 30 19.48 22.02 -27.50
N LEU A 31 20.40 21.15 -27.06
CA LEU A 31 21.69 20.94 -27.71
C LEU A 31 21.52 20.43 -29.16
N THR A 32 20.62 19.48 -29.38
CA THR A 32 20.34 18.95 -30.72
C THR A 32 19.72 20.02 -31.62
N ASN A 33 18.80 20.84 -31.10
CA ASN A 33 18.17 21.92 -31.86
C ASN A 33 19.18 22.99 -32.30
N ARG A 34 20.22 23.26 -31.49
CA ARG A 34 21.33 24.16 -31.88
C ARG A 34 22.10 23.60 -33.07
N GLU A 35 22.53 22.35 -32.99
CA GLU A 35 23.28 21.70 -34.08
C GLU A 35 22.45 21.59 -35.37
N VAL A 36 21.13 21.39 -35.27
CA VAL A 36 20.22 21.38 -36.44
C VAL A 36 20.18 22.75 -37.13
N ARG A 37 20.08 23.84 -36.37
CA ARG A 37 20.07 25.20 -36.94
C ARG A 37 21.36 25.51 -37.70
N GLU A 38 22.50 25.12 -37.15
CA GLU A 38 23.81 25.29 -37.78
C GLU A 38 23.92 24.47 -39.08
N SER A 39 23.47 23.21 -39.06
CA SER A 39 23.42 22.34 -40.25
C SER A 39 22.52 22.89 -41.35
N ASP A 40 21.35 23.42 -40.98
CA ASP A 40 20.39 24.04 -41.92
C ASP A 40 20.97 25.32 -42.53
N ALA A 41 21.63 26.16 -41.74
CA ALA A 41 22.29 27.37 -42.23
C ALA A 41 23.40 27.04 -43.23
N ALA A 42 24.27 26.08 -42.91
CA ALA A 42 25.31 25.60 -43.81
C ALA A 42 24.72 25.01 -45.12
N SER A 43 23.63 24.24 -45.02
CA SER A 43 22.94 23.70 -46.20
C SER A 43 22.32 24.80 -47.07
N LYS A 44 21.84 25.87 -46.44
CA LYS A 44 21.32 27.05 -47.14
C LYS A 44 22.42 27.86 -47.84
N ILE A 45 23.62 27.96 -47.25
CA ILE A 45 24.80 28.54 -47.92
C ILE A 45 25.08 27.80 -49.24
N ILE A 46 25.10 26.47 -49.22
CA ILE A 46 25.35 25.63 -50.41
C ILE A 46 24.31 25.89 -51.50
N LYS A 47 23.05 26.09 -51.11
CA LYS A 47 21.98 26.44 -52.06
C LYS A 47 22.17 27.84 -52.63
N ASP A 48 22.35 28.85 -51.77
CA ASP A 48 22.47 30.24 -52.17
C ASP A 48 23.70 30.48 -53.06
N ILE A 49 24.82 29.80 -52.77
CA ILE A 49 26.03 29.88 -53.60
C ILE A 49 25.83 29.20 -54.97
N SER A 50 25.09 28.09 -55.03
CA SER A 50 24.75 27.46 -56.30
C SER A 50 23.84 28.34 -57.16
N GLU A 51 22.88 29.03 -56.54
CA GLU A 51 22.01 29.99 -57.24
C GLU A 51 22.83 31.21 -57.71
N LEU A 52 23.76 31.71 -56.89
CA LEU A 52 24.65 32.81 -57.26
C LEU A 52 25.53 32.47 -58.47
N ASN A 53 26.03 31.23 -58.56
CA ASN A 53 26.76 30.75 -59.72
C ASN A 53 25.89 30.78 -60.98
N ILE A 54 24.64 30.27 -60.90
CA ILE A 54 23.70 30.25 -62.03
C ILE A 54 23.47 31.68 -62.54
N VAL A 55 23.14 32.62 -61.64
CA VAL A 55 22.91 34.02 -62.03
C VAL A 55 24.18 34.68 -62.57
N THR A 56 25.36 34.33 -62.04
CA THR A 56 26.65 34.81 -62.57
C THR A 56 26.85 34.34 -64.02
N TYR A 57 26.57 33.07 -64.32
CA TYR A 57 26.66 32.54 -65.68
C TYR A 57 25.64 33.18 -66.62
N GLU A 58 24.38 33.34 -66.19
CA GLU A 58 23.35 34.01 -66.99
C GLU A 58 23.70 35.47 -67.28
N TYR A 59 24.25 36.18 -66.28
CA TYR A 59 24.76 37.54 -66.46
C TYR A 59 25.91 37.59 -67.48
N LEU A 60 26.87 36.66 -67.44
CA LEU A 60 27.98 36.62 -68.40
C LEU A 60 27.54 36.26 -69.83
N MET A 61 26.40 35.59 -69.99
CA MET A 61 25.86 35.22 -71.31
C MET A 61 25.05 36.36 -71.94
N HIS A 62 24.28 37.10 -71.14
CA HIS A 62 23.30 38.07 -71.65
C HIS A 62 23.57 39.53 -71.27
N TYR A 63 24.36 39.77 -70.22
CA TYR A 63 24.70 41.10 -69.67
C TYR A 63 23.48 41.99 -69.42
N GLU A 64 22.38 41.38 -68.98
CA GLU A 64 21.15 42.09 -68.65
C GLU A 64 21.21 42.70 -67.25
N GLU A 65 20.75 43.95 -67.11
CA GLU A 65 20.64 44.64 -65.81
C GLU A 65 19.75 43.85 -64.83
N ARG A 66 18.76 43.12 -65.34
CA ARG A 66 17.92 42.24 -64.52
C ARG A 66 18.75 41.17 -63.80
N MET A 67 19.72 40.55 -64.47
CA MET A 67 20.59 39.52 -63.89
C MET A 67 21.53 40.13 -62.86
N HIS A 68 22.02 41.34 -63.10
CA HIS A 68 22.79 42.11 -62.12
C HIS A 68 21.99 42.37 -60.83
N GLN A 69 20.74 42.83 -60.94
CA GLN A 69 19.87 43.03 -59.77
C GLN A 69 19.56 41.72 -59.03
N GLN A 70 19.30 40.63 -59.77
CA GLN A 70 19.10 39.31 -59.17
C GLN A 70 20.35 38.81 -58.44
N TRP A 71 21.53 39.07 -59.00
CA TRP A 71 22.80 38.71 -58.37
C TRP A 71 22.98 39.44 -57.05
N LEU A 72 22.74 40.76 -57.01
CA LEU A 72 22.83 41.56 -55.79
C LEU A 72 21.88 41.07 -54.69
N LEU A 73 20.64 40.73 -55.05
CA LEU A 73 19.67 40.18 -54.09
C LEU A 73 20.13 38.85 -53.48
N LYS A 74 20.74 37.97 -54.28
CA LYS A 74 21.28 36.69 -53.83
C LYS A 74 22.53 36.87 -52.98
N TYR A 75 23.42 37.77 -53.40
CA TYR A 75 24.61 38.14 -52.66
C TYR A 75 24.29 38.70 -51.27
N ASP A 76 23.32 39.62 -51.18
CA ASP A 76 22.85 40.22 -49.94
C ASP A 76 22.09 39.21 -49.04
N SER A 77 21.32 38.29 -49.63
CA SER A 77 20.72 37.17 -48.89
C SER A 77 21.76 36.29 -48.22
N LEU A 78 22.83 35.93 -48.94
CA LEU A 78 23.93 35.14 -48.40
C LEU A 78 24.68 35.90 -47.30
N GLY A 79 24.90 37.20 -47.47
CA GLY A 79 25.51 38.06 -46.45
C GLY A 79 24.74 38.05 -45.13
N ARG A 80 23.41 38.25 -45.18
CA ARG A 80 22.55 38.17 -43.99
C ARG A 80 22.61 36.81 -43.28
N LEU A 81 22.73 35.72 -44.05
CA LEU A 81 22.85 34.37 -43.49
C LEU A 81 24.16 34.21 -42.72
N LEU A 82 25.28 34.68 -43.30
CA LEU A 82 26.60 34.64 -42.68
C LEU A 82 26.66 35.52 -41.42
N GLU A 83 26.06 36.71 -41.45
CA GLU A 83 25.93 37.57 -40.27
C GLU A 83 25.11 36.92 -39.15
N GLY A 84 24.00 36.27 -39.51
CA GLY A 84 23.16 35.51 -38.57
C GLY A 84 23.96 34.43 -37.86
N MET A 85 24.72 33.62 -38.61
CA MET A 85 25.59 32.59 -38.04
C MET A 85 26.70 33.16 -37.15
N ARG A 86 27.26 34.33 -37.48
CA ARG A 86 28.29 34.99 -36.66
C ARG A 86 27.75 35.50 -35.33
N SER A 87 26.45 35.82 -35.27
CA SER A 87 25.79 36.32 -34.07
C SER A 87 25.40 35.22 -33.07
N GLU A 88 25.37 33.96 -33.50
CA GLU A 88 25.13 32.82 -32.62
C GLU A 88 26.43 32.36 -31.94
N GLU A 89 26.34 31.85 -30.70
CA GLU A 89 27.48 31.23 -29.99
C GLU A 89 27.90 29.94 -30.71
N MET A 90 28.75 30.05 -31.72
CA MET A 90 29.35 28.91 -32.42
C MET A 90 30.52 28.31 -31.63
N TYR A 91 30.76 27.02 -31.84
CA TYR A 91 31.96 26.39 -31.32
C TYR A 91 33.22 26.96 -32.02
N PRO A 92 34.36 27.04 -31.31
CA PRO A 92 35.61 27.60 -31.87
C PRO A 92 36.09 26.95 -33.18
N GLU A 93 35.77 25.68 -33.42
CA GLU A 93 36.15 24.97 -34.66
C GLU A 93 35.34 25.42 -35.88
N HIS A 94 34.10 25.90 -35.70
CA HIS A 94 33.23 26.37 -36.79
C HIS A 94 33.48 27.85 -37.11
N LEU A 95 34.02 28.59 -36.13
CA LEU A 95 34.37 30.00 -36.30
C LEU A 95 35.41 30.21 -37.42
N SER A 96 36.48 29.41 -37.47
CA SER A 96 37.51 29.58 -38.51
C SER A 96 36.98 29.22 -39.92
N LYS A 97 36.06 28.26 -40.01
CA LYS A 97 35.37 27.93 -41.27
C LYS A 97 34.44 29.07 -41.69
N LEU A 98 33.68 29.64 -40.76
CA LEU A 98 32.84 30.80 -41.08
C LEU A 98 33.67 32.00 -41.53
N GLU A 99 34.81 32.26 -40.91
CA GLU A 99 35.72 33.32 -41.34
C GLU A 99 36.25 33.09 -42.76
N SER A 100 36.63 31.85 -43.10
CA SER A 100 37.06 31.48 -44.47
C SER A 100 35.94 31.66 -45.49
N ILE A 101 34.73 31.18 -45.18
CA ILE A 101 33.53 31.37 -46.02
C ILE A 101 33.23 32.86 -46.20
N THR A 102 33.32 33.65 -45.13
CA THR A 102 33.04 35.10 -45.17
C THR A 102 34.07 35.83 -46.06
N SER A 103 35.35 35.47 -45.96
CA SER A 103 36.40 36.04 -46.81
C SER A 103 36.22 35.70 -48.29
N ASP A 104 35.80 34.47 -48.61
CA ASP A 104 35.47 34.10 -49.98
C ASP A 104 34.23 34.81 -50.50
N TYR A 105 33.23 34.97 -49.64
CA TYR A 105 32.01 35.71 -49.95
C TYR A 105 32.32 37.17 -50.30
N GLU A 106 33.17 37.85 -49.53
CA GLU A 106 33.63 39.21 -49.85
C GLU A 106 34.36 39.24 -51.21
N SER A 107 35.26 38.27 -51.43
CA SER A 107 35.99 38.14 -52.71
C SER A 107 35.07 37.97 -53.92
N LEU A 108 33.93 37.28 -53.77
CA LEU A 108 32.93 37.13 -54.84
C LEU A 108 32.29 38.46 -55.23
N GLY A 109 32.00 39.32 -54.24
CA GLY A 109 31.55 40.70 -54.45
C GLY A 109 32.54 41.52 -55.28
N ASP A 110 33.81 41.44 -54.90
CA ASP A 110 34.89 42.14 -55.59
C ASP A 110 35.08 41.64 -57.03
N PHE A 111 35.04 40.33 -57.25
CA PHE A 111 35.18 39.76 -58.59
C PHE A 111 34.01 40.09 -59.49
N PHE A 112 32.78 40.06 -58.97
CA PHE A 112 31.60 40.43 -59.75
C PHE A 112 31.61 41.92 -60.13
N SER A 113 32.00 42.79 -59.19
CA SER A 113 32.18 44.23 -59.45
C SER A 113 33.25 44.49 -60.53
N GLN A 114 34.36 43.76 -60.48
CA GLN A 114 35.41 43.83 -61.51
C GLN A 114 34.94 43.30 -62.86
N LEU A 115 34.15 42.21 -62.89
CA LEU A 115 33.54 41.68 -64.11
C LEU A 115 32.62 42.71 -64.77
N GLN A 116 31.77 43.38 -63.98
CA GLN A 116 30.88 44.44 -64.47
C GLN A 116 31.67 45.63 -65.02
N ALA A 117 32.66 46.12 -64.27
CA ALA A 117 33.49 47.24 -64.71
C ALA A 117 34.25 46.91 -66.01
N ASN A 118 34.78 45.68 -66.12
CA ASN A 118 35.49 45.23 -67.31
C ASN A 118 34.56 45.03 -68.51
N PHE A 119 33.31 44.59 -68.29
CA PHE A 119 32.31 44.50 -69.35
C PHE A 119 32.00 45.88 -69.96
N VAL A 120 31.73 46.89 -69.12
CA VAL A 120 31.49 48.27 -69.57
C VAL A 120 32.70 48.81 -70.32
N LYS A 121 33.91 48.55 -69.81
CA LYS A 121 35.15 48.92 -70.50
C LYS A 121 35.25 48.26 -71.88
N ARG A 122 34.96 46.96 -71.98
CA ARG A 122 34.98 46.23 -73.25
C ARG A 122 33.99 46.80 -74.27
N GLN A 123 32.77 47.12 -73.85
CA GLN A 123 31.79 47.75 -74.73
C GLN A 123 32.33 49.05 -75.33
N ARG A 124 32.93 49.92 -74.51
CA ARG A 124 33.58 51.14 -75.00
C ARG A 124 34.73 50.87 -75.97
N LEU A 125 35.58 49.88 -75.69
CA LEU A 125 36.68 49.50 -76.59
C LEU A 125 36.15 49.07 -77.98
N ILE A 126 35.01 48.37 -78.01
CA ILE A 126 34.33 47.95 -79.25
C ILE A 126 33.73 49.16 -79.97
N GLU A 127 33.01 50.02 -79.25
CA GLU A 127 32.39 51.24 -79.81
C GLU A 127 33.42 52.23 -80.37
N GLU A 128 34.56 52.39 -79.69
CA GLU A 128 35.67 53.24 -80.11
C GLU A 128 36.59 52.58 -81.17
N ASN A 129 36.25 51.36 -81.62
CA ASN A 129 36.98 50.59 -82.62
C ASN A 129 38.48 50.43 -82.29
N LYS A 130 38.79 50.13 -81.03
CA LYS A 130 40.15 49.96 -80.51
C LYS A 130 40.81 48.68 -81.07
N PRO A 131 42.16 48.55 -81.00
CA PRO A 131 42.85 47.37 -81.47
C PRO A 131 42.32 46.08 -80.85
N GLN A 132 42.20 45.01 -81.66
CA GLN A 132 41.69 43.70 -81.24
C GLN A 132 42.42 43.15 -80.00
N ALA A 133 43.72 43.40 -79.88
CA ALA A 133 44.52 42.99 -78.73
C ALA A 133 44.01 43.56 -77.39
N GLU A 134 43.44 44.77 -77.36
CA GLU A 134 42.86 45.36 -76.14
C GLU A 134 41.53 44.69 -75.76
N ILE A 135 40.72 44.32 -76.77
CA ILE A 135 39.47 43.57 -76.58
C ILE A 135 39.77 42.16 -76.08
N ASP A 136 40.77 41.50 -76.65
CA ASP A 136 41.22 40.16 -76.25
C ASP A 136 41.77 40.16 -74.81
N LEU A 137 42.50 41.20 -74.40
CA LEU A 137 42.96 41.37 -73.03
C LEU A 137 41.78 41.51 -72.05
N SER A 138 40.76 42.28 -72.44
CA SER A 138 39.52 42.42 -71.66
C SER A 138 38.82 41.07 -71.50
N LEU A 139 38.71 40.28 -72.58
CA LEU A 139 38.10 38.96 -72.56
C LEU A 139 38.92 37.95 -71.72
N ALA A 140 40.25 38.03 -71.78
CA ALA A 140 41.13 37.21 -70.95
C ALA A 140 40.97 37.55 -69.45
N LEU A 141 40.78 38.82 -69.11
CA LEU A 141 40.49 39.25 -67.75
C LEU A 141 39.14 38.71 -67.26
N GLU A 142 38.08 38.75 -68.07
CA GLU A 142 36.79 38.14 -67.71
C GLU A 142 36.93 36.65 -67.43
N LYS A 143 37.59 35.89 -68.32
CA LYS A 143 37.81 34.45 -68.11
C LYS A 143 38.55 34.16 -66.80
N ARG A 144 39.56 34.98 -66.48
CA ARG A 144 40.31 34.86 -65.22
C ARG A 144 39.43 35.16 -64.01
N LEU A 145 38.68 36.25 -64.03
CA LEU A 145 37.79 36.64 -62.94
C LEU A 145 36.67 35.62 -62.73
N THR A 146 36.06 35.11 -63.81
CA THR A 146 35.05 34.05 -63.74
C THR A 146 35.63 32.76 -63.16
N ALA A 147 36.85 32.37 -63.57
CA ALA A 147 37.51 31.20 -62.99
C ALA A 147 37.82 31.40 -61.49
N GLN A 148 38.27 32.59 -61.10
CA GLN A 148 38.53 32.92 -59.69
C GLN A 148 37.24 32.93 -58.86
N ALA A 149 36.15 33.52 -59.37
CA ALA A 149 34.84 33.49 -58.73
C ALA A 149 34.32 32.06 -58.57
N LEU A 150 34.45 31.22 -59.61
CA LEU A 150 34.07 29.81 -59.53
C LEU A 150 34.88 29.06 -58.46
N MET A 151 36.19 29.28 -58.37
CA MET A 151 37.03 28.64 -57.35
C MET A 151 36.63 29.07 -55.92
N ARG A 152 36.35 30.35 -55.70
CA ARG A 152 35.89 30.86 -54.39
C ARG A 152 34.52 30.28 -54.01
N SER A 153 33.61 30.28 -54.97
CA SER A 153 32.28 29.70 -54.82
C SER A 153 32.33 28.20 -54.50
N GLN A 154 33.21 27.44 -55.17
CA GLN A 154 33.45 26.03 -54.85
C GLN A 154 34.04 25.84 -53.45
N ARG A 155 34.94 26.73 -53.00
CA ARG A 155 35.50 26.68 -51.64
C ARG A 155 34.43 26.94 -50.58
N ILE A 156 33.58 27.95 -50.77
CA ILE A 156 32.41 28.20 -49.90
C ILE A 156 31.51 26.96 -49.83
N ALA A 157 31.15 26.39 -50.98
CA ALA A 157 30.29 25.21 -51.03
C ALA A 157 30.92 24.01 -50.32
N SER A 158 32.23 23.79 -50.50
CA SER A 158 32.97 22.71 -49.85
C SER A 158 33.03 22.89 -48.33
N GLU A 159 33.38 24.09 -47.85
CA GLU A 159 33.49 24.37 -46.42
C GLU A 159 32.12 24.30 -45.72
N ALA A 160 31.07 24.83 -46.35
CA ALA A 160 29.70 24.72 -45.87
C ALA A 160 29.20 23.27 -45.87
N PHE A 161 29.53 22.49 -46.91
CA PHE A 161 29.21 21.06 -46.94
C PHE A 161 29.88 20.29 -45.82
N GLU A 162 31.16 20.51 -45.57
CA GLU A 162 31.87 19.87 -44.46
C GLU A 162 31.28 20.27 -43.10
N CYS A 163 30.92 21.55 -42.90
CA CYS A 163 30.25 22.02 -41.68
C CYS A 163 28.90 21.29 -41.48
N SER A 164 28.07 21.22 -42.54
CA SER A 164 26.80 20.50 -42.52
C SER A 164 27.00 18.99 -42.24
N ALA A 165 28.00 18.36 -42.85
CA ALA A 165 28.28 16.94 -42.63
C ALA A 165 28.76 16.63 -41.20
N ILE A 166 29.62 17.49 -40.63
CA ILE A 166 30.12 17.35 -39.26
C ILE A 166 28.96 17.52 -38.26
N THR A 167 28.14 18.55 -38.41
CA THR A 167 26.97 18.81 -37.55
C THR A 167 25.93 17.68 -37.65
N GLN A 168 25.62 17.19 -38.86
CA GLN A 168 24.75 16.00 -39.03
C GLN A 168 25.30 14.76 -38.33
N GLN A 169 26.61 14.51 -38.41
CA GLN A 169 27.22 13.38 -37.72
C GLN A 169 27.14 13.54 -36.19
N ARG A 170 27.31 14.76 -35.66
CA ARG A 170 27.13 15.07 -34.24
C ARG A 170 25.70 14.85 -33.78
N ILE A 171 24.71 15.36 -34.52
CA ILE A 171 23.28 15.15 -34.27
C ILE A 171 22.98 13.65 -34.17
N ALA A 172 23.42 12.84 -35.15
CA ALA A 172 23.19 11.40 -35.14
C ALA A 172 23.81 10.71 -33.91
N ARG A 173 25.05 11.08 -33.53
CA ARG A 173 25.72 10.54 -32.32
C ARG A 173 25.00 10.97 -31.03
N LEU A 174 24.58 12.23 -30.93
CA LEU A 174 23.83 12.75 -29.78
C LEU A 174 22.49 12.04 -29.64
N GLN A 175 21.80 11.82 -30.75
CA GLN A 175 20.53 11.11 -30.78
C GLN A 175 20.70 9.63 -30.41
N GLN A 176 21.73 8.95 -30.92
CA GLN A 176 22.03 7.56 -30.54
C GLN A 176 22.35 7.45 -29.04
N ARG A 177 23.21 8.33 -28.51
CA ARG A 177 23.53 8.37 -27.07
C ARG A 177 22.29 8.62 -26.24
N THR A 178 21.48 9.60 -26.61
CA THR A 178 20.23 9.92 -25.92
C THR A 178 19.28 8.73 -25.93
N ASN A 179 19.05 8.09 -27.09
CA ASN A 179 18.20 6.91 -27.21
C ASN A 179 18.70 5.73 -26.35
N SER A 180 20.01 5.46 -26.33
CA SER A 180 20.58 4.42 -25.47
C SER A 180 20.38 4.73 -23.99
N ILE A 181 20.62 5.98 -23.57
CA ILE A 181 20.44 6.39 -22.16
C ILE A 181 18.97 6.26 -21.74
N VAL A 182 18.03 6.67 -22.59
CA VAL A 182 16.60 6.52 -22.35
C VAL A 182 16.22 5.04 -22.25
N LEU A 183 16.69 4.20 -23.18
CA LEU A 183 16.43 2.76 -23.17
C LEU A 183 16.93 2.11 -21.88
N PHE A 184 18.19 2.34 -21.50
CA PHE A 184 18.75 1.80 -20.26
C PHE A 184 18.04 2.31 -19.02
N SER A 185 17.58 3.56 -19.02
CA SER A 185 16.82 4.13 -17.92
C SER A 185 15.44 3.50 -17.79
N VAL A 186 14.74 3.24 -18.91
CA VAL A 186 13.44 2.54 -18.93
C VAL A 186 13.59 1.10 -18.45
N ILE A 187 14.60 0.38 -18.93
CA ILE A 187 14.90 -0.99 -18.47
C ILE A 187 15.24 -0.98 -16.98
N GLY A 188 16.11 -0.07 -16.55
CA GLY A 188 16.47 0.10 -15.14
C GLY A 188 15.26 0.39 -14.26
N PHE A 189 14.34 1.22 -14.72
CA PHE A 189 13.08 1.52 -14.04
C PHE A 189 12.18 0.29 -13.93
N ALA A 190 12.04 -0.49 -14.99
CA ALA A 190 11.24 -1.72 -14.97
C ALA A 190 11.81 -2.74 -13.97
N ILE A 191 13.13 -2.92 -13.97
CA ILE A 191 13.83 -3.81 -13.02
C ILE A 191 13.67 -3.31 -11.58
N LEU A 192 13.88 -2.00 -11.35
CA LEU A 192 13.72 -1.40 -10.03
C LEU A 192 12.28 -1.58 -9.53
N SER A 193 11.28 -1.26 -10.35
CA SER A 193 9.86 -1.42 -10.02
C SER A 193 9.53 -2.89 -9.68
N PHE A 194 10.03 -3.84 -10.45
CA PHE A 194 9.86 -5.27 -10.18
C PHE A 194 10.51 -5.68 -8.84
N CYS A 195 11.76 -5.29 -8.61
CA CYS A 195 12.51 -5.59 -7.38
C CYS A 195 11.79 -5.02 -6.15
N VAL A 196 11.34 -3.78 -6.25
CA VAL A 196 10.54 -3.10 -5.23
C VAL A 196 9.25 -3.84 -4.92
N SER A 197 8.48 -4.18 -5.95
CA SER A 197 7.20 -4.87 -5.81
C SER A 197 7.39 -6.21 -5.12
N PHE A 198 8.45 -6.94 -5.52
CA PHE A 198 8.83 -8.21 -4.92
C PHE A 198 9.21 -8.07 -3.44
N LEU A 199 10.06 -7.09 -3.09
CA LEU A 199 10.47 -6.83 -1.71
C LEU A 199 9.28 -6.42 -0.83
N THR A 200 8.41 -5.55 -1.33
CA THR A 200 7.22 -5.08 -0.63
C THR A 200 6.24 -6.23 -0.38
N THR A 201 6.00 -7.07 -1.38
CA THR A 201 5.15 -8.27 -1.27
C THR A 201 5.67 -9.22 -0.20
N ARG A 202 6.99 -9.47 -0.17
CA ARG A 202 7.62 -10.34 0.83
C ARG A 202 7.61 -9.73 2.23
N ALA A 203 7.77 -8.42 2.35
CA ALA A 203 7.88 -7.73 3.64
C ALA A 203 6.53 -7.40 4.30
N ILE A 204 5.46 -7.22 3.50
CA ILE A 204 4.14 -6.78 3.99
C ILE A 204 3.08 -7.85 3.73
N THR A 205 2.83 -8.19 2.47
CA THR A 205 1.72 -9.06 2.06
C THR A 205 1.84 -10.46 2.65
N GLY A 206 3.05 -11.04 2.66
CA GLY A 206 3.31 -12.35 3.26
C GLY A 206 2.93 -12.43 4.74
N PRO A 207 3.52 -11.59 5.62
CA PRO A 207 3.14 -11.50 7.03
C PRO A 207 1.66 -11.19 7.26
N LEU A 208 1.06 -10.30 6.48
CA LEU A 208 -0.37 -9.97 6.61
C LEU A 208 -1.27 -11.18 6.34
N ASN A 209 -0.98 -11.94 5.29
CA ASN A 209 -1.70 -13.18 4.98
C ASN A 209 -1.55 -14.23 6.10
N LYS A 210 -0.38 -14.31 6.75
CA LYS A 210 -0.20 -15.17 7.93
C LYS A 210 -1.06 -14.72 9.11
N LEU A 211 -1.17 -13.41 9.33
CA LEU A 211 -2.01 -12.84 10.39
C LEU A 211 -3.49 -13.14 10.13
N ILE A 212 -3.97 -12.96 8.89
CA ILE A 212 -5.36 -13.27 8.49
C ILE A 212 -5.67 -14.74 8.74
N ARG A 213 -4.84 -15.66 8.24
CA ARG A 213 -5.03 -17.11 8.45
C ARG A 213 -5.03 -17.48 9.93
N SER A 214 -4.13 -16.90 10.72
CA SER A 214 -4.07 -17.16 12.16
C SER A 214 -5.30 -16.62 12.88
N SER A 215 -5.81 -15.47 12.46
CA SER A 215 -7.04 -14.88 12.98
C SER A 215 -8.26 -15.76 12.69
N GLU A 216 -8.35 -16.37 11.50
CA GLU A 216 -9.42 -17.33 11.19
C GLU A 216 -9.35 -18.58 12.07
N ILE A 217 -8.16 -19.12 12.31
CA ILE A 217 -7.95 -20.30 13.17
C ILE A 217 -8.38 -20.00 14.62
N ILE A 218 -7.98 -18.83 15.14
CA ILE A 218 -8.34 -18.39 16.49
C ILE A 218 -9.84 -18.06 16.57
N GLY A 219 -10.40 -17.45 15.53
CA GLY A 219 -11.83 -17.15 15.42
C GLY A 219 -12.72 -18.40 15.40
N LYS A 220 -12.20 -19.54 14.91
CA LYS A 220 -12.87 -20.86 14.99
C LYS A 220 -12.79 -21.53 16.37
N GLY A 221 -12.22 -20.86 17.37
CA GLY A 221 -12.16 -21.34 18.76
C GLY A 221 -10.81 -21.92 19.20
N ASN A 222 -9.81 -22.01 18.32
CA ASN A 222 -8.48 -22.48 18.71
C ASN A 222 -7.64 -21.35 19.33
N LEU A 223 -7.95 -20.98 20.58
CA LEU A 223 -7.23 -19.95 21.32
C LEU A 223 -5.80 -20.35 21.71
N LYS A 224 -5.36 -21.61 21.49
CA LYS A 224 -3.97 -22.03 21.73
C LYS A 224 -3.04 -21.66 20.58
N HIS A 225 -3.59 -21.42 19.39
CA HIS A 225 -2.82 -20.97 18.23
C HIS A 225 -2.17 -19.60 18.50
N ARG A 226 -0.98 -19.37 17.97
CA ARG A 226 -0.24 -18.10 18.09
C ARG A 226 0.26 -17.66 16.73
N VAL A 227 0.27 -16.35 16.51
CA VAL A 227 0.80 -15.73 15.31
C VAL A 227 2.33 -15.71 15.38
N ASP A 228 3.00 -16.51 14.55
CA ASP A 228 4.46 -16.50 14.41
C ASP A 228 4.91 -15.55 13.29
N ILE A 229 5.05 -14.27 13.64
CA ILE A 229 5.61 -13.23 12.77
C ILE A 229 6.78 -12.57 13.52
N LYS A 230 8.01 -12.78 13.04
CA LYS A 230 9.26 -12.33 13.67
C LYS A 230 9.79 -10.99 13.15
N THR A 231 8.96 -10.21 12.45
CA THR A 231 9.39 -8.93 11.86
C THR A 231 9.52 -7.85 12.94
N ARG A 232 10.59 -7.05 12.89
CA ARG A 232 10.80 -5.91 13.81
C ARG A 232 10.20 -4.61 13.25
N ASN A 233 8.94 -4.66 12.87
CA ASN A 233 8.20 -3.54 12.29
C ASN A 233 6.77 -3.50 12.85
N GLU A 234 5.93 -2.60 12.34
CA GLU A 234 4.55 -2.41 12.77
C GLU A 234 3.71 -3.70 12.67
N ILE A 235 4.02 -4.58 11.71
CA ILE A 235 3.32 -5.87 11.57
C ILE A 235 3.70 -6.83 12.71
N GLY A 236 4.96 -6.80 13.15
CA GLY A 236 5.40 -7.59 14.31
C GLY A 236 4.81 -7.08 15.62
N GLU A 237 4.74 -5.75 15.79
CA GLU A 237 4.04 -5.13 16.92
C GLU A 237 2.55 -5.54 16.95
N LEU A 238 1.88 -5.53 15.79
CA LEU A 238 0.51 -5.98 15.64
C LEU A 238 0.35 -7.47 15.98
N ALA A 239 1.26 -8.33 15.51
CA ALA A 239 1.24 -9.75 15.84
C ALA A 239 1.42 -10.00 17.35
N ALA A 240 2.31 -9.26 18.00
CA ALA A 240 2.52 -9.33 19.45
C ALA A 240 1.27 -8.90 20.23
N ALA A 241 0.65 -7.77 19.85
CA ALA A 241 -0.59 -7.29 20.45
C ALA A 241 -1.74 -8.31 20.27
N PHE A 242 -1.84 -8.93 19.09
CA PHE A 242 -2.86 -9.96 18.81
C PHE A 242 -2.66 -11.23 19.63
N ASN A 243 -1.41 -11.68 19.81
CA ASN A 243 -1.09 -12.80 20.68
C ASN A 243 -1.45 -12.51 22.15
N GLN A 244 -1.18 -11.29 22.64
CA GLN A 244 -1.56 -10.86 23.99
C GLN A 244 -3.08 -10.84 24.19
N MET A 245 -3.84 -10.36 23.19
CA MET A 245 -5.30 -10.40 23.23
C MET A 245 -5.83 -11.85 23.29
N THR A 246 -5.27 -12.73 22.46
CA THR A 246 -5.64 -14.15 22.41
C THR A 246 -5.35 -14.86 23.74
N GLU A 247 -4.20 -14.57 24.35
CA GLU A 247 -3.83 -15.10 25.67
C GLU A 247 -4.78 -14.62 26.77
N LYS A 248 -5.14 -13.33 26.79
CA LYS A 248 -6.13 -12.79 27.74
C LYS A 248 -7.48 -13.49 27.60
N ARG A 249 -7.92 -13.74 26.36
CA ARG A 249 -9.18 -14.46 26.08
C ARG A 249 -9.11 -15.91 26.54
N GLN A 250 -8.01 -16.61 26.28
CA GLN A 250 -7.80 -17.99 26.73
C GLN A 250 -7.89 -18.10 28.26
N ARG A 251 -7.20 -17.22 28.99
CA ARG A 251 -7.27 -17.19 30.47
C ARG A 251 -8.66 -16.89 30.99
N ALA A 252 -9.42 -16.04 30.30
CA ALA A 252 -10.80 -15.75 30.67
C ALA A 252 -11.71 -16.97 30.49
N GLU A 253 -11.56 -17.73 29.40
CA GLU A 253 -12.30 -18.99 29.20
C GLU A 253 -11.93 -20.06 30.22
N GLU A 254 -10.64 -20.21 30.55
CA GLU A 254 -10.18 -21.14 31.58
C GLU A 254 -10.79 -20.82 32.95
N LYS A 255 -10.78 -19.54 33.35
CA LYS A 255 -11.44 -19.09 34.60
C LYS A 255 -12.94 -19.29 34.59
N LEU A 256 -13.60 -19.06 33.46
CA LEU A 256 -15.04 -19.26 33.34
C LEU A 256 -15.39 -20.75 33.55
N LYS A 257 -14.58 -21.64 33.00
CA LYS A 257 -14.75 -23.10 33.18
C LYS A 257 -14.55 -23.50 34.64
N GLU A 258 -13.48 -23.02 35.27
CA GLU A 258 -13.21 -23.25 36.70
C GLU A 258 -14.38 -22.76 37.58
N TYR A 259 -14.92 -21.57 37.32
CA TYR A 259 -16.10 -21.08 38.05
C TYR A 259 -17.34 -21.91 37.80
N SER A 260 -17.56 -22.41 36.57
CA SER A 260 -18.69 -23.28 36.27
C SER A 260 -18.62 -24.59 37.06
N GLU A 261 -17.46 -25.23 37.09
CA GLU A 261 -17.22 -26.49 37.83
C GLU A 261 -17.44 -26.29 39.34
N ASN A 262 -16.85 -25.24 39.90
CA ASN A 262 -17.03 -24.91 41.32
C ASN A 262 -18.48 -24.57 41.68
N LEU A 263 -19.21 -23.89 40.78
CA LEU A 263 -20.63 -23.58 40.99
C LEU A 263 -21.49 -24.83 40.93
N GLU A 264 -21.20 -25.78 40.03
CA GLU A 264 -21.90 -27.06 39.97
C GLU A 264 -21.71 -27.86 41.27
N GLU A 265 -20.48 -27.95 41.78
CA GLU A 265 -20.18 -28.62 43.07
C GLU A 265 -20.93 -27.95 44.24
N MET A 266 -20.89 -26.62 44.31
CA MET A 266 -21.59 -25.88 45.36
C MET A 266 -23.11 -26.04 45.28
N VAL A 267 -23.68 -26.07 44.07
CA VAL A 267 -25.11 -26.30 43.86
C VAL A 267 -25.50 -27.70 44.32
N GLU A 268 -24.68 -28.71 44.04
CA GLU A 268 -24.93 -30.08 44.48
C GLU A 268 -24.88 -30.19 46.01
N GLU A 269 -23.85 -29.63 46.65
CA GLU A 269 -23.71 -29.60 48.11
C GLU A 269 -24.92 -28.91 48.77
N ARG A 270 -25.30 -27.71 48.30
CA ARG A 270 -26.45 -26.98 48.83
C ARG A 270 -27.78 -27.68 48.58
N THR A 271 -27.92 -28.37 47.46
CA THR A 271 -29.13 -29.16 47.16
C THR A 271 -29.24 -30.34 48.12
N GLN A 272 -28.13 -30.98 48.46
CA GLN A 272 -28.10 -32.09 49.41
C GLN A 272 -28.42 -31.61 50.84
N GLU A 273 -27.79 -30.54 51.31
CA GLU A 273 -28.10 -29.92 52.61
C GLU A 273 -29.59 -29.55 52.72
N LEU A 274 -30.16 -28.99 51.64
CA LEU A 274 -31.58 -28.61 51.61
C LEU A 274 -32.50 -29.82 51.72
N ARG A 275 -32.18 -30.93 51.03
CA ARG A 275 -32.93 -32.19 51.14
C ARG A 275 -32.89 -32.76 52.55
N GLU A 276 -31.71 -32.81 53.16
CA GLU A 276 -31.55 -33.30 54.53
C GLU A 276 -32.33 -32.44 55.53
N ALA A 277 -32.28 -31.12 55.39
CA ALA A 277 -33.08 -30.21 56.21
C ALA A 277 -34.59 -30.44 56.02
N GLN A 278 -35.04 -30.65 54.78
CA GLN A 278 -36.44 -30.93 54.47
C GLN A 278 -36.90 -32.26 55.08
N GLU A 279 -36.10 -33.32 54.97
CA GLU A 279 -36.39 -34.62 55.59
C GLU A 279 -36.50 -34.51 57.12
N GLN A 280 -35.61 -33.74 57.74
CA GLN A 280 -35.68 -33.46 59.18
C GLN A 280 -36.96 -32.69 59.55
N LEU A 281 -37.37 -31.71 58.76
CA LEU A 281 -38.61 -30.97 58.97
C LEU A 281 -39.84 -31.89 58.86
N VAL A 282 -39.92 -32.73 57.82
CA VAL A 282 -41.00 -33.71 57.64
C VAL A 282 -41.04 -34.70 58.82
N ARG A 283 -39.89 -35.15 59.31
CA ARG A 283 -39.81 -36.04 60.47
C ARG A 283 -40.32 -35.35 61.75
N LYS A 284 -39.95 -34.09 61.97
CA LYS A 284 -40.44 -33.28 63.10
C LYS A 284 -41.95 -33.05 63.01
N GLU A 285 -42.47 -32.76 61.83
CA GLU A 285 -43.91 -32.56 61.60
C GLU A 285 -44.71 -33.85 61.87
N LYS A 286 -44.25 -35.00 61.35
CA LYS A 286 -44.86 -36.30 61.66
C LYS A 286 -44.93 -36.59 63.15
N LEU A 287 -43.85 -36.32 63.89
CA LEU A 287 -43.81 -36.53 65.34
C LEU A 287 -44.76 -35.58 66.09
N ALA A 288 -44.85 -34.32 65.66
CA ALA A 288 -45.78 -33.35 66.25
C ALA A 288 -47.25 -33.78 66.06
N ILE A 289 -47.61 -34.21 64.85
CA ILE A 289 -48.96 -34.75 64.55
C ILE A 289 -49.22 -35.99 65.39
N LEU A 290 -48.26 -36.93 65.48
CA LEU A 290 -48.39 -38.13 66.31
C LEU A 290 -48.61 -37.76 67.78
N GLY A 291 -47.91 -36.75 68.30
CA GLY A 291 -48.06 -36.28 69.67
C GLY A 291 -49.40 -35.63 69.95
N GLN A 292 -49.90 -34.81 69.02
CA GLN A 292 -51.23 -34.20 69.12
C GLN A 292 -52.34 -35.26 69.10
N LEU A 293 -52.26 -36.23 68.16
CA LEU A 293 -53.21 -37.33 68.07
C LEU A 293 -53.15 -38.24 69.29
N ALA A 294 -51.95 -38.64 69.73
CA ALA A 294 -51.78 -39.47 70.92
C ALA A 294 -52.33 -38.77 72.18
N SER A 295 -52.14 -37.46 72.32
CA SER A 295 -52.69 -36.67 73.43
C SER A 295 -54.21 -36.67 73.44
N GLY A 296 -54.86 -36.43 72.30
CA GLY A 296 -56.32 -36.45 72.18
C GLY A 296 -56.90 -37.85 72.42
N VAL A 297 -56.44 -38.84 71.63
CA VAL A 297 -56.89 -40.23 71.72
C VAL A 297 -56.59 -40.84 73.09
N GLY A 298 -55.42 -40.55 73.67
CA GLY A 298 -55.03 -41.07 74.97
C GLY A 298 -55.91 -40.55 76.10
N HIS A 299 -56.34 -39.29 76.05
CA HIS A 299 -57.33 -38.77 77.00
C HIS A 299 -58.70 -39.42 76.79
N GLU A 300 -59.13 -39.57 75.54
CA GLU A 300 -60.43 -40.18 75.22
C GLU A 300 -60.50 -41.67 75.56
N LEU A 301 -59.39 -42.43 75.46
CA LEU A 301 -59.32 -43.84 75.83
C LEU A 301 -59.19 -44.07 77.34
N ARG A 302 -58.52 -43.16 78.09
CA ARG A 302 -58.46 -43.26 79.56
C ARG A 302 -59.84 -43.18 80.21
N ASN A 303 -60.77 -42.42 79.64
CA ASN A 303 -62.12 -42.25 80.18
C ASN A 303 -62.94 -43.56 80.24
N PRO A 304 -63.12 -44.31 79.13
CA PRO A 304 -63.81 -45.59 79.15
C PRO A 304 -63.01 -46.65 79.92
N LEU A 305 -61.68 -46.67 79.84
CA LEU A 305 -60.86 -47.59 80.66
C LEU A 305 -61.04 -47.35 82.15
N GLY A 306 -61.06 -46.09 82.59
CA GLY A 306 -61.37 -45.71 83.97
C GLY A 306 -62.77 -46.14 84.38
N SER A 307 -63.75 -46.02 83.47
CA SER A 307 -65.12 -46.49 83.70
C SER A 307 -65.18 -48.01 83.88
N ILE A 308 -64.50 -48.77 83.02
CA ILE A 308 -64.40 -50.24 83.08
C ILE A 308 -63.70 -50.68 84.38
N LYS A 309 -62.59 -50.04 84.75
CA LYS A 309 -61.84 -50.31 85.99
C LYS A 309 -62.70 -50.08 87.23
N ASN A 310 -63.44 -48.97 87.27
CA ASN A 310 -64.34 -48.65 88.37
C ASN A 310 -65.48 -49.66 88.47
N ALA A 311 -66.11 -50.02 87.34
CA ALA A 311 -67.15 -51.05 87.30
C ALA A 311 -66.61 -52.40 87.82
N ALA A 312 -65.42 -52.82 87.38
CA ALA A 312 -64.77 -54.03 87.86
C ALA A 312 -64.42 -53.97 89.36
N PHE A 313 -63.97 -52.82 89.86
CA PHE A 313 -63.71 -52.58 91.27
C PHE A 313 -64.99 -52.72 92.12
N PHE A 314 -66.11 -52.11 91.68
CA PHE A 314 -67.39 -52.24 92.35
C PHE A 314 -67.92 -53.68 92.35
N LEU A 315 -67.82 -54.38 91.21
CA LEU A 315 -68.21 -55.80 91.12
C LEU A 315 -67.38 -56.66 92.07
N LYS A 316 -66.07 -56.41 92.17
CA LYS A 316 -65.18 -57.11 93.11
C LYS A 316 -65.53 -56.84 94.58
N MET A 317 -66.07 -55.65 94.88
CA MET A 317 -66.46 -55.26 96.24
C MET A 317 -67.87 -55.75 96.63
N ALA A 318 -68.80 -55.81 95.67
CA ALA A 318 -70.18 -56.23 95.89
C ALA A 318 -70.35 -57.77 95.97
N LEU A 319 -69.45 -58.53 95.36
CA LEU A 319 -69.45 -59.98 95.41
C LEU A 319 -68.58 -60.45 96.60
N GLU A 320 -69.21 -60.76 97.74
CA GLU A 320 -68.49 -61.18 98.97
C GLU A 320 -67.76 -62.53 98.81
N GLN A 321 -68.29 -63.44 97.99
CA GLN A 321 -67.67 -64.70 97.58
C GLN A 321 -68.02 -65.03 96.12
N PRO A 322 -67.36 -64.40 95.13
CA PRO A 322 -67.63 -64.66 93.72
C PRO A 322 -67.17 -66.08 93.35
N GLU A 323 -67.88 -66.71 92.42
CA GLU A 323 -67.44 -67.97 91.81
C GLU A 323 -66.01 -67.80 91.26
N PRO A 324 -65.15 -68.83 91.34
CA PRO A 324 -63.74 -68.75 90.94
C PRO A 324 -63.53 -68.16 89.53
N GLU A 325 -64.43 -68.50 88.61
CA GLU A 325 -64.43 -68.06 87.21
C GLU A 325 -64.71 -66.55 87.08
N VAL A 326 -65.60 -65.99 87.90
CA VAL A 326 -65.91 -64.55 87.93
C VAL A 326 -64.74 -63.76 88.52
N LYS A 327 -64.11 -64.29 89.56
CA LYS A 327 -62.92 -63.67 90.18
C LYS A 327 -61.75 -63.59 89.19
N GLU A 328 -61.46 -64.69 88.50
CA GLU A 328 -60.42 -64.75 87.47
C GLU A 328 -60.71 -63.77 86.32
N THR A 329 -61.96 -63.71 85.86
CA THR A 329 -62.38 -62.76 84.81
C THR A 329 -62.18 -61.30 85.22
N LEU A 330 -62.50 -60.93 86.48
CA LEU A 330 -62.28 -59.56 86.99
C LEU A 330 -60.78 -59.23 87.13
N GLU A 331 -59.93 -60.21 87.46
CA GLU A 331 -58.48 -60.04 87.51
C GLU A 331 -57.89 -59.85 86.11
N ILE A 332 -58.33 -60.64 85.13
CA ILE A 332 -57.96 -60.47 83.72
C ILE A 332 -58.37 -59.08 83.23
N LEU A 333 -59.62 -58.66 83.48
CA LEU A 333 -60.13 -57.37 83.03
C LEU A 333 -59.37 -56.20 83.65
N ASN A 334 -59.05 -56.25 84.95
CA ASN A 334 -58.21 -55.23 85.58
C ASN A 334 -56.78 -55.21 84.99
N LYS A 335 -56.21 -56.37 84.71
CA LYS A 335 -54.89 -56.50 84.08
C LYS A 335 -54.89 -55.93 82.66
N GLU A 336 -55.92 -56.18 81.87
CA GLU A 336 -56.05 -55.65 80.51
C GLU A 336 -56.27 -54.13 80.50
N VAL A 337 -57.05 -53.61 81.45
CA VAL A 337 -57.19 -52.15 81.60
C VAL A 337 -55.85 -51.51 82.00
N ALA A 338 -55.12 -52.08 82.96
CA ALA A 338 -53.81 -51.58 83.37
C ALA A 338 -52.78 -51.65 82.21
N THR A 339 -52.83 -52.72 81.43
CA THR A 339 -51.98 -52.87 80.22
C THR A 339 -52.33 -51.80 79.19
N SER A 340 -53.61 -51.54 78.95
CA SER A 340 -54.07 -50.50 78.03
C SER A 340 -53.67 -49.09 78.49
N GLU A 341 -53.79 -48.78 79.79
CA GLU A 341 -53.31 -47.53 80.38
C GLU A 341 -51.79 -47.34 80.18
N HIS A 342 -51.02 -48.43 80.33
CA HIS A 342 -49.56 -48.41 80.13
C HIS A 342 -49.17 -48.20 78.66
N ILE A 343 -49.87 -48.85 77.72
CA ILE A 343 -49.67 -48.66 76.27
C ILE A 343 -49.95 -47.21 75.88
N ILE A 344 -51.07 -46.64 76.36
CA ILE A 344 -51.42 -45.24 76.11
C ILE A 344 -50.36 -44.29 76.68
N SER A 345 -49.89 -44.53 77.91
CA SER A 345 -48.84 -43.71 78.52
C SER A 345 -47.52 -43.78 77.74
N SER A 346 -47.13 -44.98 77.32
CA SER A 346 -45.89 -45.18 76.57
C SER A 346 -45.93 -44.51 75.19
N LEU A 347 -47.10 -44.51 74.52
CA LEU A 347 -47.31 -43.81 73.26
C LEU A 347 -47.23 -42.28 73.43
N LEU A 348 -47.79 -41.75 74.52
CA LEU A 348 -47.73 -40.33 74.87
C LEU A 348 -46.30 -39.88 75.21
N ASP A 349 -45.57 -40.69 75.96
CA ASP A 349 -44.19 -40.38 76.35
C ASP A 349 -43.24 -40.42 75.14
N PHE A 350 -43.48 -41.32 74.18
CA PHE A 350 -42.71 -41.38 72.93
C PHE A 350 -42.90 -40.13 72.06
N ALA A 351 -44.12 -39.57 72.03
CA ALA A 351 -44.44 -38.43 71.20
C ALA A 351 -44.22 -37.06 71.88
N ARG A 352 -43.84 -37.05 73.17
CA ARG A 352 -43.58 -35.82 73.91
C ARG A 352 -42.20 -35.23 73.53
N PRO A 353 -42.11 -33.95 73.14
CA PRO A 353 -40.82 -33.33 72.86
C PRO A 353 -39.96 -33.28 74.13
N LYS A 354 -38.77 -33.90 74.10
CA LYS A 354 -37.79 -33.76 75.19
C LYS A 354 -37.35 -32.30 75.29
N PRO A 355 -37.42 -31.66 76.47
CA PRO A 355 -36.99 -30.28 76.62
C PRO A 355 -35.48 -30.16 76.31
N PRO A 356 -35.04 -29.06 75.67
CA PRO A 356 -33.65 -28.91 75.27
C PRO A 356 -32.74 -28.89 76.51
N THR A 357 -31.78 -29.82 76.54
CA THR A 357 -30.69 -29.82 77.50
C THR A 357 -29.74 -28.66 77.18
N LYS A 358 -29.84 -27.57 77.96
CA LYS A 358 -28.85 -26.49 77.91
C LYS A 358 -27.49 -27.04 78.35
N HIS A 359 -26.59 -27.27 77.40
CA HIS A 359 -25.15 -27.30 77.72
C HIS A 359 -24.72 -25.85 77.94
N LYS A 360 -24.34 -25.53 79.18
CA LYS A 360 -23.57 -24.31 79.46
C LYS A 360 -22.17 -24.53 78.85
N VAL A 361 -21.81 -23.66 77.92
CA VAL A 361 -20.43 -23.50 77.42
C VAL A 361 -19.60 -22.83 78.50
#